data_AF-A0AAI9TP50-F1
#
_entry.id   AF-A0AAI9TP50-F1
#
_cell.length_a   1.000
_cell.length_b   1.000
_cell.length_c   1.000
_cell.angle_alpha   90.00
_cell.angle_beta   90.00
_cell.angle_gamma   90.00
#
_symmetry.space_group_name_H-M   'P 1'
#
loop_
_entity.id
_entity.type
_entity.pdbx_description
1 polymer ?
#
loop_
_entity_poly.entity_id
_entity_poly.type
_entity_poly.pdbx_seq_one_letter_code
_entity_poly.pdbx_strand_id
1 'polypeptide(L)'
;MTTTQSTREQRNDGPDDQLSPPANQSSFLGKLPAEIIQHIASYLSAAELTCLGSTCRTLTDHAWDDLLWANLVNKRLPTPIRTPGPFGSFRRLYLAYHPYWFIPQHKIWFADNENTGMLIIARYDDRRGVIEAHTVLAERGTPQFQIWTSHPEVIIQSFEPNVHLALRGPILLLNDPDPSSRTAPIQSFYSAEERHMSMASDAENIYNSLSVCAEFSLRVPWVDPSLLWPPPTIPANAHTVRALRIPPPTILSPLSELSESLFRLRRWASPELMLPQVCVTFSTLDPVLYTPTTDKPYQGIWVGDYSTHGCEFMLVLQKETTVSAHGDENESQITDTQDEVEHDNQEAIGQQGPLQAVKLTGDHNVPRGQLSFAAQDIGSRGLIGVGTEEPFVGARIVRCRGHVAGLGFRDDTYIDSQLILISPDYMAHYWKEMGHVSYYRRVDLDALLHSP
;
A
#
# COMPACT_ATOMS: atom_id res chain seq x y z
N MET A 1 -1.03 74.91 -69.93
CA MET A 1 -0.68 74.16 -68.72
C MET A 1 -1.62 72.97 -68.62
N THR A 2 -1.16 71.87 -69.22
CA THR A 2 -1.47 70.45 -69.02
C THR A 2 -1.49 70.14 -67.50
N THR A 3 -2.28 69.23 -66.91
CA THR A 3 -2.54 67.83 -67.30
C THR A 3 -3.73 67.25 -66.52
N THR A 4 -4.44 66.36 -67.20
CA THR A 4 -5.51 65.41 -66.82
C THR A 4 -5.05 64.34 -65.82
N GLN A 5 -5.92 63.93 -64.87
CA GLN A 5 -5.94 62.60 -64.20
C GLN A 5 -7.36 62.42 -63.62
N SER A 6 -8.29 61.72 -64.29
CA SER A 6 -8.54 60.26 -64.32
C SER A 6 -8.81 59.61 -62.95
N THR A 7 -10.11 59.49 -62.66
CA THR A 7 -10.85 58.27 -62.21
C THR A 7 -10.09 57.18 -61.45
N ARG A 8 -10.53 56.94 -60.20
CA ARG A 8 -10.81 55.59 -59.71
C ARG A 8 -11.83 55.65 -58.57
N GLU A 9 -13.08 55.34 -58.88
CA GLU A 9 -14.06 54.88 -57.90
C GLU A 9 -13.54 53.54 -57.33
N GLN A 10 -13.27 53.49 -56.03
CA GLN A 10 -13.22 52.23 -55.29
C GLN A 10 -14.56 52.05 -54.61
N ARG A 11 -15.46 51.33 -55.28
CA ARG A 11 -16.47 50.52 -54.60
C ARG A 11 -15.72 49.48 -53.78
N ASN A 12 -15.74 49.60 -52.46
CA ASN A 12 -15.54 48.45 -51.59
C ASN A 12 -16.89 47.75 -51.44
N ASP A 13 -17.27 46.98 -52.45
CA ASP A 13 -18.13 45.81 -52.28
C ASP A 13 -17.23 44.71 -51.68
N GLY A 14 -17.04 44.76 -50.35
CA GLY A 14 -16.47 43.65 -49.58
C GLY A 14 -17.60 42.74 -49.11
N PRO A 15 -17.44 41.41 -49.10
CA PRO A 15 -18.53 40.50 -48.80
C PRO A 15 -18.86 40.61 -47.31
N ASP A 16 -19.99 41.26 -47.03
CA ASP A 16 -20.70 41.17 -45.76
C ASP A 16 -21.42 39.80 -45.75
N ASP A 17 -20.61 38.74 -45.74
CA ASP A 17 -21.03 37.36 -45.48
C ASP A 17 -20.17 36.86 -44.31
N GLN A 18 -20.37 37.47 -43.14
CA GLN A 18 -20.22 36.71 -41.91
C GLN A 18 -21.29 35.61 -41.95
N LEU A 19 -20.92 34.46 -42.53
CA LEU A 19 -21.58 33.19 -42.29
C LEU A 19 -21.63 32.98 -40.77
N SER A 20 -22.75 33.41 -40.19
CA SER A 20 -23.23 32.84 -38.94
C SER A 20 -23.25 31.33 -39.16
N PRO A 21 -22.59 30.51 -38.33
CA PRO A 21 -22.65 29.07 -38.51
C PRO A 21 -24.12 28.66 -38.48
N PRO A 22 -24.59 27.77 -39.38
CA PRO A 22 -25.98 27.40 -39.45
C PRO A 22 -26.41 26.86 -38.08
N ALA A 23 -27.43 27.50 -37.50
CA ALA A 23 -27.90 27.30 -36.13
C ALA A 23 -28.57 25.93 -35.87
N ASN A 24 -28.21 24.88 -36.62
CA ASN A 24 -28.87 23.57 -36.52
C ASN A 24 -28.02 22.37 -36.99
N GLN A 25 -26.69 22.44 -36.93
CA GLN A 25 -25.90 21.22 -36.98
C GLN A 25 -25.77 20.67 -35.55
N SER A 26 -26.71 19.80 -35.17
CA SER A 26 -26.52 18.95 -34.00
C SER A 26 -25.16 18.25 -34.13
N SER A 27 -24.34 18.35 -33.08
CA SER A 27 -23.05 17.68 -33.03
C SER A 27 -23.24 16.20 -33.32
N PHE A 28 -22.24 15.55 -33.94
CA PHE A 28 -22.30 14.12 -34.22
C PHE A 28 -22.67 13.31 -32.97
N LEU A 29 -22.12 13.71 -31.82
CA LEU A 29 -22.41 13.10 -30.52
C LEU A 29 -23.88 13.25 -30.11
N GLY A 30 -24.50 14.39 -30.39
CA GLY A 30 -25.93 14.64 -30.11
C GLY A 30 -26.91 13.92 -31.04
N LYS A 31 -26.41 13.22 -32.07
CA LYS A 31 -27.22 12.37 -32.97
C LYS A 31 -27.19 10.89 -32.58
N LEU A 32 -26.30 10.50 -31.67
CA LEU A 32 -26.19 9.12 -31.22
C LEU A 32 -27.37 8.76 -30.29
N PRO A 33 -27.81 7.50 -30.28
CA PRO A 33 -28.75 7.01 -29.26
C PRO A 33 -28.19 7.20 -27.84
N ALA A 34 -29.08 7.44 -26.89
CA ALA A 34 -28.75 7.66 -25.48
C ALA A 34 -27.85 6.56 -24.91
N GLU A 35 -28.10 5.31 -25.29
CA GLU A 35 -27.37 4.12 -24.87
C GLU A 35 -25.92 4.12 -25.35
N ILE A 36 -25.68 4.63 -26.58
CA ILE A 36 -24.32 4.74 -27.14
C ILE A 36 -23.54 5.84 -26.44
N ILE A 37 -24.18 6.98 -26.16
CA ILE A 37 -23.57 8.06 -25.38
C ILE A 37 -23.22 7.56 -23.98
N GLN A 38 -24.13 6.80 -23.35
CA GLN A 38 -23.93 6.20 -22.04
C GLN A 38 -22.77 5.20 -22.03
N HIS A 39 -22.68 4.36 -23.07
CA HIS A 39 -21.57 3.41 -23.22
C HIS A 39 -20.24 4.13 -23.41
N ILE A 40 -20.17 5.18 -24.22
CA ILE A 40 -18.97 6.02 -24.36
C ILE A 40 -18.60 6.64 -23.01
N ALA A 41 -19.58 7.21 -22.30
CA ALA A 41 -19.36 7.84 -21.00
C ALA A 41 -18.85 6.87 -19.93
N SER A 42 -19.17 5.57 -20.03
CA SER A 42 -18.70 4.54 -19.10
C SER A 42 -17.19 4.31 -19.10
N TYR A 43 -16.49 4.76 -20.14
CA TYR A 43 -15.03 4.67 -20.23
C TYR A 43 -14.31 5.92 -19.70
N LEU A 44 -15.05 6.98 -19.36
CA LEU A 44 -14.48 8.26 -18.93
C LEU A 44 -14.17 8.28 -17.43
N SER A 45 -13.08 8.97 -17.06
CA SER A 45 -12.77 9.32 -15.68
C SER A 45 -13.74 10.37 -15.12
N ALA A 46 -13.75 10.57 -13.81
CA ALA A 46 -14.57 11.60 -13.16
C ALA A 46 -14.31 13.02 -13.70
N ALA A 47 -13.04 13.34 -14.00
CA ALA A 47 -12.66 14.62 -14.57
C ALA A 47 -13.20 14.77 -16.01
N GLU A 48 -13.06 13.73 -16.83
CA GLU A 48 -13.59 13.72 -18.20
C GLU A 48 -15.11 13.76 -18.26
N LEU A 49 -15.81 13.09 -17.33
CA LEU A 49 -17.27 13.22 -17.18
C LEU A 49 -17.67 14.65 -16.82
N THR A 50 -16.90 15.32 -15.97
CA THR A 50 -17.16 16.72 -15.63
C THR A 50 -16.98 17.63 -16.85
N CYS A 51 -15.92 17.41 -17.64
CA CYS A 51 -15.70 18.10 -18.91
C CYS A 51 -16.84 17.83 -19.90
N LEU A 52 -17.24 16.56 -20.07
CA LEU A 52 -18.36 16.15 -20.93
C LEU A 52 -19.65 16.87 -20.53
N GLY A 53 -19.98 16.86 -19.24
CA GLY A 53 -21.18 17.51 -18.71
C GLY A 53 -21.15 19.02 -18.80
N SER A 54 -19.98 19.64 -18.95
CA SER A 54 -19.82 21.09 -19.12
C SER A 54 -20.06 21.57 -20.56
N THR A 55 -20.26 20.66 -21.52
CA THR A 55 -20.40 21.00 -22.94
C THR A 55 -21.82 21.47 -23.33
N CYS A 56 -22.86 20.73 -22.93
CA CYS A 56 -24.26 21.10 -23.18
C CYS A 56 -25.21 20.36 -22.23
N ARG A 57 -26.45 20.83 -22.09
CA ARG A 57 -27.45 20.28 -21.15
C ARG A 57 -27.70 18.78 -21.33
N THR A 58 -27.83 18.31 -22.57
CA THR A 58 -28.05 16.88 -22.86
C THR A 58 -26.87 16.02 -22.40
N LEU A 59 -25.64 16.49 -22.60
CA LEU A 59 -24.45 15.77 -22.16
C LEU A 59 -24.22 15.92 -20.65
N THR A 60 -24.72 16.98 -20.02
CA THR A 60 -24.82 17.10 -18.56
C THR A 60 -25.66 15.96 -17.99
N ASP A 61 -26.86 15.72 -18.54
CA ASP A 61 -27.76 14.68 -18.06
C ASP A 61 -27.11 13.29 -18.16
N HIS A 62 -26.45 12.98 -19.28
CA HIS A 62 -25.69 11.74 -19.45
C HIS A 62 -24.50 11.63 -18.49
N ALA A 63 -23.68 12.68 -18.38
CA ALA A 63 -22.50 12.66 -17.52
C ALA A 63 -22.84 12.57 -16.02
N TRP A 64 -24.05 12.97 -15.63
CA TRP A 64 -24.51 12.96 -14.25
C TRP A 64 -25.31 11.70 -13.90
N ASP A 65 -25.46 10.76 -14.84
CA ASP A 65 -26.09 9.47 -14.58
C ASP A 65 -25.36 8.72 -13.45
N ASP A 66 -26.11 8.37 -12.41
CA ASP A 66 -25.54 7.87 -11.16
C ASP A 66 -24.91 6.47 -11.30
N LEU A 67 -25.26 5.69 -12.33
CA LEU A 67 -24.63 4.40 -12.60
C LEU A 67 -23.17 4.58 -13.04
N LEU A 68 -22.85 5.66 -13.76
CA LEU A 68 -21.46 5.98 -14.12
C LEU A 68 -20.64 6.25 -12.86
N TRP A 69 -21.20 7.04 -11.93
CA TRP A 69 -20.54 7.37 -10.68
C TRP A 69 -20.47 6.17 -9.72
N ALA A 70 -21.48 5.31 -9.73
CA ALA A 70 -21.44 4.04 -9.00
C ALA A 70 -20.29 3.16 -9.48
N ASN A 71 -20.08 3.06 -10.78
CA ASN A 71 -18.94 2.32 -11.35
C ASN A 71 -17.59 2.94 -10.95
N LEU A 72 -17.49 4.28 -10.95
CA LEU A 72 -16.27 4.98 -10.52
C LEU A 72 -15.95 4.75 -9.03
N VAL A 73 -16.96 4.80 -8.15
CA VAL A 73 -16.79 4.49 -6.72
C VAL A 73 -16.40 3.02 -6.54
N ASN A 74 -17.14 2.09 -7.16
CA ASN A 74 -16.91 0.65 -6.99
C ASN A 74 -15.58 0.18 -7.56
N LYS A 75 -15.02 0.87 -8.57
CA LYS A 75 -13.65 0.62 -9.05
C LYS A 75 -12.57 0.93 -8.00
N ARG A 76 -12.89 1.81 -7.03
CA ARG A 76 -11.99 2.22 -5.94
C ARG A 76 -12.24 1.44 -4.64
N LEU A 77 -13.16 0.47 -4.64
CA LEU A 77 -13.50 -0.32 -3.47
C LEU A 77 -13.18 -1.80 -3.68
N PRO A 78 -12.59 -2.48 -2.68
CA PRO A 78 -12.40 -3.93 -2.75
C PRO A 78 -13.72 -4.70 -2.84
N THR A 79 -14.72 -4.23 -2.09
CA THR A 79 -16.07 -4.79 -2.06
C THR A 79 -17.05 -3.78 -2.65
N PRO A 80 -17.68 -4.08 -3.80
CA PRO A 80 -18.63 -3.16 -4.42
C PRO A 80 -19.84 -2.89 -3.53
N ILE A 81 -20.23 -1.63 -3.44
CA ILE A 81 -21.42 -1.17 -2.73
C ILE A 81 -22.57 -0.99 -3.73
N ARG A 82 -23.80 -1.18 -3.24
CA ARG A 82 -25.02 -1.10 -4.05
C ARG A 82 -25.81 0.18 -3.84
N THR A 83 -25.51 0.90 -2.77
CA THR A 83 -26.21 2.14 -2.40
C THR A 83 -25.19 3.21 -2.08
N PRO A 84 -25.52 4.49 -2.29
CA PRO A 84 -24.67 5.60 -1.88
C PRO A 84 -24.69 5.84 -0.35
N GLY A 85 -25.33 4.96 0.43
CA GLY A 85 -25.42 5.08 1.87
C GLY A 85 -26.15 6.36 2.31
N PRO A 86 -25.52 7.22 3.14
CA PRO A 86 -26.14 8.47 3.59
C PRO A 86 -26.18 9.57 2.53
N PHE A 87 -25.54 9.39 1.38
CA PHE A 87 -25.47 10.40 0.32
C PHE A 87 -26.66 10.29 -0.64
N GLY A 88 -27.11 11.43 -1.18
CA GLY A 88 -28.24 11.46 -2.11
C GLY A 88 -27.99 10.78 -3.46
N SER A 89 -26.73 10.54 -3.84
CA SER A 89 -26.33 9.86 -5.08
C SER A 89 -24.87 9.38 -5.02
N PHE A 90 -24.49 8.43 -5.86
CA PHE A 90 -23.09 7.99 -6.03
C PHE A 90 -22.18 9.12 -6.50
N ARG A 91 -22.68 10.03 -7.35
CA ARG A 91 -21.93 11.24 -7.72
C ARG A 91 -21.58 12.09 -6.50
N ARG A 92 -22.55 12.32 -5.60
CA ARG A 92 -22.35 13.09 -4.38
C ARG A 92 -21.39 12.39 -3.41
N LEU A 93 -21.48 11.08 -3.30
CA LEU A 93 -20.54 10.24 -2.55
C LEU A 93 -19.12 10.35 -3.12
N TYR A 94 -18.95 10.19 -4.43
CA TYR A 94 -17.64 10.27 -5.07
C TYR A 94 -16.97 11.61 -4.78
N LEU A 95 -17.71 12.72 -4.92
CA LEU A 95 -17.22 14.06 -4.64
C LEU A 95 -16.94 14.31 -3.15
N ALA A 96 -17.61 13.62 -2.23
CA ALA A 96 -17.36 13.75 -0.79
C ALA A 96 -15.93 13.38 -0.41
N TYR A 97 -15.35 12.41 -1.13
CA TYR A 97 -14.05 11.82 -0.80
C TYR A 97 -12.99 11.99 -1.86
N HIS A 98 -13.29 12.57 -3.03
CA HIS A 98 -12.25 12.94 -3.97
C HIS A 98 -11.26 13.93 -3.32
N PRO A 99 -9.92 13.74 -3.45
CA PRO A 99 -9.22 12.69 -4.20
C PRO A 99 -8.83 11.42 -3.40
N TYR A 100 -9.24 11.29 -2.15
CA TYR A 100 -8.82 10.27 -1.19
C TYR A 100 -9.36 8.85 -1.40
N TRP A 101 -10.00 8.54 -2.53
CA TRP A 101 -10.52 7.19 -2.82
C TRP A 101 -9.42 6.13 -2.95
N PHE A 102 -8.17 6.52 -3.19
CA PHE A 102 -7.04 5.61 -3.19
C PHE A 102 -6.79 4.95 -1.83
N ILE A 103 -7.20 5.60 -0.73
CA ILE A 103 -6.99 5.11 0.64
C ILE A 103 -7.71 3.77 0.87
N PRO A 104 -9.04 3.67 0.72
CA PRO A 104 -9.75 2.40 0.84
C PRO A 104 -9.45 1.44 -0.31
N GLN A 105 -9.05 1.93 -1.49
CA GLN A 105 -8.68 1.07 -2.62
C GLN A 105 -7.47 0.19 -2.30
N HIS A 106 -6.45 0.77 -1.70
CA HIS A 106 -5.20 0.08 -1.42
C HIS A 106 -5.24 -0.81 -0.18
N LYS A 107 -6.24 -0.61 0.71
CA LYS A 107 -6.53 -1.39 1.92
C LYS A 107 -5.45 -1.32 2.99
N ILE A 108 -4.22 -1.70 2.65
CA ILE A 108 -3.11 -1.91 3.58
C ILE A 108 -2.15 -0.75 3.47
N TRP A 109 -1.86 -0.14 4.61
CA TRP A 109 -0.90 0.96 4.68
C TRP A 109 0.06 0.73 5.83
N PHE A 110 1.31 1.10 5.63
CA PHE A 110 2.33 1.06 6.67
C PHE A 110 3.06 2.40 6.77
N ALA A 111 3.55 2.72 7.95
CA ALA A 111 3.98 4.07 8.28
C ALA A 111 5.40 4.19 8.82
N ASP A 112 5.96 5.40 8.71
CA ASP A 112 7.35 5.70 8.99
C ASP A 112 7.66 6.06 10.46
N ASN A 113 6.84 5.58 11.40
CA ASN A 113 7.08 5.74 12.84
C ASN A 113 8.47 5.23 13.22
N GLU A 114 9.27 6.09 13.85
CA GLU A 114 10.67 5.81 14.18
C GLU A 114 10.83 4.46 14.90
N ASN A 115 11.71 3.61 14.36
CA ASN A 115 11.96 2.21 14.73
C ASN A 115 10.77 1.25 14.64
N THR A 116 9.60 1.61 15.16
CA THR A 116 8.49 0.68 15.39
C THR A 116 7.57 0.49 14.20
N GLY A 117 7.41 1.51 13.37
CA GLY A 117 6.46 1.48 12.27
C GLY A 117 5.02 1.39 12.75
N MET A 118 4.12 1.19 11.80
CA MET A 118 2.70 1.02 12.06
C MET A 118 2.09 0.35 10.85
N LEU A 119 1.20 -0.62 11.07
CA LEU A 119 0.38 -1.24 10.03
C LEU A 119 -1.07 -0.84 10.28
N ILE A 120 -1.76 -0.37 9.24
CA ILE A 120 -3.18 -0.02 9.30
C ILE A 120 -3.96 -0.69 8.17
N ILE A 121 -5.24 -0.94 8.42
CA ILE A 121 -6.22 -1.32 7.41
C ILE A 121 -7.19 -0.16 7.22
N ALA A 122 -7.34 0.29 5.98
CA ALA A 122 -8.24 1.34 5.56
C ALA A 122 -9.42 0.76 4.77
N ARG A 123 -10.62 1.25 5.05
CA ARG A 123 -11.86 0.81 4.41
C ARG A 123 -12.88 1.93 4.29
N TYR A 124 -13.86 1.72 3.42
CA TYR A 124 -15.05 2.54 3.35
C TYR A 124 -16.21 1.81 4.04
N ASP A 125 -16.85 2.47 5.00
CA ASP A 125 -18.10 2.00 5.63
C ASP A 125 -19.27 2.67 4.90
N ASP A 126 -20.06 1.89 4.16
CA ASP A 126 -21.19 2.38 3.37
C ASP A 126 -22.40 2.74 4.23
N ARG A 127 -22.55 2.14 5.41
CA ARG A 127 -23.64 2.42 6.35
C ARG A 127 -23.47 3.80 6.98
N ARG A 128 -22.24 4.11 7.40
CA ARG A 128 -21.86 5.41 7.99
C ARG A 128 -21.46 6.43 6.92
N GLY A 129 -21.12 5.94 5.73
CA GLY A 129 -20.63 6.74 4.62
C GLY A 129 -19.29 7.40 4.90
N VAL A 130 -18.36 6.72 5.58
CA VAL A 130 -17.04 7.27 6.00
C VAL A 130 -15.87 6.43 5.45
N ILE A 131 -14.72 7.07 5.22
CA ILE A 131 -13.44 6.36 5.04
C ILE A 131 -12.74 6.34 6.40
N GLU A 132 -12.41 5.15 6.89
CA GLU A 132 -11.72 4.97 8.16
C GLU A 132 -10.49 4.08 8.01
N ALA A 133 -9.49 4.28 8.85
CA ALA A 133 -8.35 3.37 8.96
C ALA A 133 -7.97 3.09 10.41
N HIS A 134 -7.68 1.83 10.70
CA HIS A 134 -7.41 1.31 12.04
C HIS A 134 -6.07 0.60 12.10
N THR A 135 -5.35 0.76 13.20
CA THR A 135 -4.12 0.00 13.47
C THR A 135 -4.41 -1.48 13.56
N VAL A 136 -3.55 -2.28 12.92
CA VAL A 136 -3.49 -3.72 13.12
C VAL A 136 -2.64 -3.98 14.36
N LEU A 137 -3.24 -4.63 15.36
CA LEU A 137 -2.58 -5.04 16.59
C LEU A 137 -2.49 -6.55 16.65
N ALA A 138 -1.49 -7.04 17.37
CA ALA A 138 -1.33 -8.45 17.67
C ALA A 138 -1.04 -8.63 19.16
N GLU A 139 -1.86 -9.44 19.81
CA GLU A 139 -1.62 -9.88 21.19
C GLU A 139 -1.01 -11.28 21.15
N ARG A 140 0.09 -11.48 21.88
CA ARG A 140 0.79 -12.78 21.94
C ARG A 140 -0.08 -13.92 22.48
N GLY A 141 -1.04 -13.60 23.36
CA GLY A 141 -1.73 -14.59 24.18
C GLY A 141 -0.84 -15.11 25.32
N THR A 142 -1.31 -16.15 26.02
CA THR A 142 -0.54 -16.80 27.10
C THR A 142 0.39 -17.86 26.50
N PRO A 143 1.72 -17.72 26.64
CA PRO A 143 2.65 -18.69 26.07
C PRO A 143 2.60 -20.01 26.82
N GLN A 144 2.61 -21.11 26.07
CA GLN A 144 2.89 -22.45 26.58
C GLN A 144 4.35 -22.80 26.27
N PHE A 145 5.04 -23.34 27.26
CA PHE A 145 6.43 -23.77 27.10
C PHE A 145 6.49 -25.24 26.74
N GLN A 146 7.29 -25.57 25.74
CA GLN A 146 7.57 -26.92 25.34
C GLN A 146 9.09 -27.13 25.33
N ILE A 147 9.52 -28.34 25.70
CA ILE A 147 10.92 -28.75 25.66
C ILE A 147 11.15 -29.49 24.35
N TRP A 148 12.21 -29.14 23.64
CA TRP A 148 12.64 -29.92 22.49
C TRP A 148 13.43 -31.14 22.97
N THR A 149 12.92 -32.35 22.73
CA THR A 149 13.51 -33.59 23.26
C THR A 149 14.99 -33.75 22.91
N SER A 150 15.38 -33.52 21.65
CA SER A 150 16.78 -33.58 21.21
C SER A 150 17.66 -32.41 21.67
N HIS A 151 17.06 -31.28 22.04
CA HIS A 151 17.78 -30.06 22.45
C HIS A 151 17.12 -29.47 23.70
N PRO A 152 17.27 -30.09 24.88
CA PRO A 152 16.57 -29.67 26.11
C PRO A 152 16.95 -28.26 26.58
N GLU A 153 18.07 -27.72 26.10
CA GLU A 153 18.50 -26.34 26.32
C GLU A 153 17.70 -25.31 25.52
N VAL A 154 16.96 -25.74 24.49
CA VAL A 154 16.18 -24.86 23.63
C VAL A 154 14.80 -24.61 24.22
N ILE A 155 14.48 -23.33 24.38
CA ILE A 155 13.18 -22.89 24.85
C ILE A 155 12.26 -22.70 23.65
N ILE A 156 11.19 -23.50 23.58
CA ILE A 156 10.12 -23.35 22.61
C ILE A 156 8.93 -22.70 23.31
N GLN A 157 8.56 -21.51 22.85
CA GLN A 157 7.39 -20.79 23.32
C GLN A 157 6.27 -20.85 22.27
N SER A 158 5.12 -21.43 22.60
CA SER A 158 3.98 -21.47 21.68
C SER A 158 3.53 -20.07 21.31
N PHE A 159 3.04 -19.89 20.09
CA PHE A 159 2.59 -18.60 19.59
C PHE A 159 1.28 -18.74 18.82
N GLU A 160 0.21 -18.25 19.44
CA GLU A 160 -1.13 -18.15 18.85
C GLU A 160 -1.61 -16.70 18.99
N PRO A 161 -1.13 -15.80 18.13
CA PRO A 161 -1.43 -14.38 18.21
C PRO A 161 -2.90 -14.11 17.88
N ASN A 162 -3.51 -13.21 18.65
CA ASN A 162 -4.80 -12.62 18.31
C ASN A 162 -4.57 -11.32 17.53
N VAL A 163 -4.64 -11.41 16.19
CA VAL A 163 -4.51 -10.26 15.30
C VAL A 163 -5.87 -9.60 15.08
N HIS A 164 -5.98 -8.30 15.37
CA HIS A 164 -7.25 -7.58 15.30
C HIS A 164 -7.05 -6.09 15.01
N LEU A 165 -8.13 -5.40 14.65
CA LEU A 165 -8.13 -3.94 14.44
C LEU A 165 -8.39 -3.19 15.75
N ALA A 166 -7.64 -2.11 15.98
CA ALA A 166 -7.93 -1.15 17.04
C ALA A 166 -9.16 -0.28 16.68
N LEU A 167 -10.36 -0.82 16.88
CA LEU A 167 -11.61 -0.15 16.49
C LEU A 167 -11.94 1.08 17.35
N ARG A 168 -11.46 1.10 18.60
CA ARG A 168 -11.65 2.22 19.53
C ARG A 168 -10.62 3.32 19.26
N GLY A 169 -10.86 4.10 18.21
CA GLY A 169 -9.99 5.21 17.81
C GLY A 169 -9.33 4.97 16.46
N PRO A 170 -10.05 5.21 15.34
CA PRO A 170 -9.42 5.21 14.03
C PRO A 170 -8.23 6.19 14.02
N ILE A 171 -7.20 5.87 13.25
CA ILE A 171 -6.08 6.78 13.01
C ILE A 171 -6.43 7.79 11.91
N LEU A 172 -7.27 7.37 10.98
CA LEU A 172 -7.80 8.19 9.90
C LEU A 172 -9.32 8.07 9.91
N LEU A 173 -10.02 9.20 9.88
CA LEU A 173 -11.46 9.25 9.72
C LEU A 173 -11.83 10.42 8.82
N LEU A 174 -12.19 10.12 7.58
CA LEU A 174 -12.78 11.08 6.67
C LEU A 174 -14.29 10.90 6.72
N ASN A 175 -14.97 11.94 7.20
CA ASN A 175 -16.40 12.08 7.14
C ASN A 175 -16.80 13.29 6.29
N ASP A 176 -18.04 13.28 5.83
CA ASP A 176 -18.70 14.45 5.26
C ASP A 176 -19.66 15.00 6.33
N PRO A 177 -19.54 16.27 6.75
CA PRO A 177 -20.37 16.82 7.82
C PRO A 177 -21.83 17.00 7.40
N ASP A 178 -22.12 17.08 6.10
CA ASP A 178 -23.48 17.19 5.57
C ASP A 178 -23.63 16.33 4.30
N PRO A 179 -23.79 15.01 4.46
CA PRO A 179 -23.95 14.08 3.34
C PRO A 179 -25.27 14.32 2.57
N SER A 180 -26.23 14.99 3.20
CA SER A 180 -27.53 15.34 2.60
C SER A 180 -27.47 16.57 1.69
N SER A 181 -26.46 17.43 1.88
CA SER A 181 -26.23 18.58 1.01
C SER A 181 -25.97 18.17 -0.44
N ARG A 182 -26.45 19.00 -1.37
CA ARG A 182 -26.15 18.85 -2.80
C ARG A 182 -24.69 19.19 -3.14
N THR A 183 -24.02 19.95 -2.28
CA THR A 183 -22.66 20.44 -2.50
C THR A 183 -21.70 19.66 -1.62
N ALA A 184 -20.68 19.07 -2.23
CA ALA A 184 -19.62 18.36 -1.53
C ALA A 184 -18.56 19.32 -0.97
N PRO A 185 -17.82 18.95 0.10
CA PRO A 185 -16.76 19.77 0.68
C PRO A 185 -15.71 20.23 -0.34
N ILE A 186 -15.32 19.38 -1.29
CA ILE A 186 -14.36 19.73 -2.35
C ILE A 186 -14.86 20.86 -3.26
N GLN A 187 -16.16 21.11 -3.31
CA GLN A 187 -16.76 22.18 -4.11
C GLN A 187 -16.86 23.50 -3.34
N SER A 188 -16.69 23.49 -2.01
CA SER A 188 -16.75 24.67 -1.15
C SER A 188 -15.38 25.13 -0.64
N PHE A 189 -14.40 24.23 -0.53
CA PHE A 189 -13.05 24.54 -0.04
C PHE A 189 -12.04 24.67 -1.18
N TYR A 190 -11.29 25.78 -1.22
CA TYR A 190 -10.29 26.09 -2.25
C TYR A 190 -8.89 25.48 -2.00
N SER A 191 -8.69 24.73 -0.90
CA SER A 191 -7.41 24.04 -0.64
C SER A 191 -7.64 22.53 -0.63
N ALA A 192 -7.07 21.85 -1.63
CA ALA A 192 -7.05 20.39 -1.74
C ALA A 192 -5.88 19.75 -0.94
N GLU A 193 -5.10 20.56 -0.22
CA GLU A 193 -3.79 20.17 0.31
C GLU A 193 -3.90 19.46 1.66
N GLU A 194 -4.75 19.97 2.56
CA GLU A 194 -5.00 19.39 3.87
C GLU A 194 -6.48 19.23 4.17
N ARG A 195 -6.90 18.01 4.55
CA ARG A 195 -8.25 17.74 5.04
C ARG A 195 -8.19 17.53 6.56
N HIS A 196 -8.84 18.42 7.30
CA HIS A 196 -9.03 18.25 8.74
C HIS A 196 -9.95 17.06 9.01
N MET A 197 -9.57 16.21 9.94
CA MET A 197 -10.34 15.04 10.36
C MET A 197 -10.93 15.34 11.73
N SER A 198 -12.26 15.30 11.85
CA SER A 198 -12.87 15.47 13.16
C SER A 198 -12.75 14.17 13.95
N MET A 199 -11.91 14.18 14.99
CA MET A 199 -11.61 13.01 15.82
C MET A 199 -12.14 13.19 17.23
N ALA A 200 -12.36 12.10 17.96
CA ALA A 200 -12.68 12.17 19.39
C ALA A 200 -11.59 12.91 20.20
N SER A 201 -10.34 12.87 19.73
CA SER A 201 -9.20 13.59 20.32
C SER A 201 -9.26 15.12 20.12
N ASP A 202 -10.11 15.64 19.23
CA ASP A 202 -10.26 17.08 19.04
C ASP A 202 -10.79 17.73 20.33
N ALA A 203 -11.58 16.99 21.11
CA ALA A 203 -12.05 17.40 22.43
C ALA A 203 -10.90 17.58 23.44
N GLU A 204 -9.71 17.03 23.16
CA GLU A 204 -8.48 17.16 23.95
C GLU A 204 -7.50 18.20 23.37
N ASN A 205 -7.96 19.10 22.48
CA ASN A 205 -7.15 20.08 21.76
C ASN A 205 -6.04 19.45 20.88
N ILE A 206 -6.27 18.23 20.39
CA ILE A 206 -5.38 17.51 19.49
C ILE A 206 -6.06 17.33 18.14
N TYR A 207 -5.48 17.92 17.12
CA TYR A 207 -6.01 17.98 15.76
C TYR A 207 -5.24 17.04 14.82
N ASN A 208 -5.96 16.44 13.88
CA ASN A 208 -5.39 15.56 12.86
C ASN A 208 -5.73 16.09 11.46
N SER A 209 -4.72 16.23 10.60
CA SER A 209 -4.93 16.55 9.19
C SER A 209 -4.28 15.52 8.28
N LEU A 210 -4.99 15.21 7.19
CA LEU A 210 -4.53 14.36 6.11
C LEU A 210 -4.00 15.24 4.98
N SER A 211 -2.81 14.94 4.48
CA SER A 211 -2.24 15.57 3.29
C SER A 211 -1.75 14.54 2.28
N VAL A 212 -1.84 14.88 1.01
CA VAL A 212 -1.37 14.01 -0.07
C VAL A 212 0.11 14.30 -0.35
N CYS A 213 0.85 13.28 -0.81
CA CYS A 213 2.27 13.39 -1.10
C CYS A 213 2.53 13.41 -2.60
N ALA A 214 3.49 14.22 -3.03
CA ALA A 214 4.10 14.07 -4.34
C ALA A 214 5.15 12.95 -4.30
N GLU A 215 5.28 12.21 -5.39
CA GLU A 215 6.31 11.18 -5.54
C GLU A 215 7.70 11.81 -5.68
N PHE A 216 8.69 11.18 -5.08
CA PHE A 216 10.08 11.60 -5.23
C PHE A 216 10.52 11.44 -6.68
N SER A 217 10.75 12.56 -7.35
CA SER A 217 11.35 12.58 -8.68
C SER A 217 12.88 12.50 -8.56
N LEU A 218 13.50 11.54 -9.26
CA LEU A 218 14.97 11.35 -9.39
C LEU A 218 15.74 12.58 -9.94
N ARG A 219 15.06 13.71 -10.18
CA ARG A 219 15.66 14.96 -10.65
C ARG A 219 16.35 15.75 -9.52
N VAL A 220 16.26 15.29 -8.27
CA VAL A 220 16.92 15.91 -7.11
C VAL A 220 18.30 15.25 -6.88
N PRO A 221 19.37 16.00 -6.60
CA PRO A 221 20.70 15.43 -6.38
C PRO A 221 20.71 14.56 -5.12
N TRP A 222 21.20 13.32 -5.24
CA TRP A 222 21.61 12.38 -4.18
C TRP A 222 20.91 12.55 -2.81
N VAL A 223 19.82 11.82 -2.60
CA VAL A 223 19.20 11.67 -1.28
C VAL A 223 19.78 10.44 -0.59
N ASP A 224 20.14 10.57 0.68
CA ASP A 224 20.55 9.45 1.51
C ASP A 224 19.42 8.39 1.53
N PRO A 225 19.69 7.12 1.12
CA PRO A 225 18.71 6.05 1.16
C PRO A 225 18.01 5.88 2.52
N SER A 226 18.66 6.26 3.63
CA SER A 226 18.08 6.22 4.98
C SER A 226 16.90 7.19 5.18
N LEU A 227 16.81 8.22 4.33
CA LEU A 227 15.74 9.23 4.35
C LEU A 227 14.58 8.90 3.40
N LEU A 228 14.70 7.84 2.60
CA LEU A 228 13.66 7.40 1.67
C LEU A 228 12.58 6.60 2.40
N TRP A 229 11.35 6.77 1.94
CA TRP A 229 10.18 6.05 2.40
C TRP A 229 9.28 5.61 1.23
N PRO A 230 8.90 4.33 1.13
CA PRO A 230 9.41 3.20 1.92
C PRO A 230 10.93 3.04 1.80
N PRO A 231 11.58 2.38 2.76
CA PRO A 231 12.99 2.05 2.62
C PRO A 231 13.19 1.11 1.41
N PRO A 232 14.35 1.16 0.72
CA PRO A 232 14.60 0.35 -0.49
C PRO A 232 14.49 -1.17 -0.31
N THR A 233 14.55 -1.63 0.93
CA THR A 233 14.35 -3.04 1.31
C THR A 233 12.91 -3.52 1.13
N ILE A 234 11.93 -2.60 1.14
CA ILE A 234 10.52 -2.88 0.87
C ILE A 234 10.23 -2.47 -0.59
N PRO A 235 9.91 -3.42 -1.48
CA PRO A 235 9.53 -3.10 -2.86
C PRO A 235 8.30 -2.17 -2.86
N ALA A 236 8.40 -1.05 -3.58
CA ALA A 236 7.34 -0.05 -3.65
C ALA A 236 7.31 0.60 -5.04
N ASN A 237 6.12 1.00 -5.47
CA ASN A 237 5.93 1.68 -6.76
C ASN A 237 6.29 3.17 -6.68
N ALA A 238 6.25 3.75 -5.48
CA ALA A 238 6.55 5.16 -5.23
C ALA A 238 7.36 5.31 -3.94
N HIS A 239 8.31 6.25 -3.96
CA HIS A 239 9.08 6.66 -2.79
C HIS A 239 8.91 8.16 -2.55
N THR A 240 9.11 8.60 -1.30
CA THR A 240 9.18 10.00 -0.87
C THR A 240 10.29 10.17 0.15
N VAL A 241 10.71 11.41 0.39
CA VAL A 241 11.54 11.73 1.55
C VAL A 241 10.69 11.78 2.82
N ARG A 242 11.21 11.22 3.92
CA ARG A 242 10.57 11.22 5.24
C ARG A 242 10.43 12.64 5.79
N ALA A 243 9.25 12.97 6.32
CA ALA A 243 8.95 14.27 6.91
C ALA A 243 9.32 14.32 8.40
N LEU A 244 10.60 14.07 8.71
CA LEU A 244 11.05 13.77 10.07
C LEU A 244 10.78 14.88 11.11
N ARG A 245 10.84 16.17 10.72
CA ARG A 245 10.68 17.31 11.66
C ARG A 245 10.16 18.62 11.02
N ILE A 246 10.29 18.79 9.71
CA ILE A 246 9.90 20.00 9.00
C ILE A 246 9.01 19.57 7.84
N PRO A 247 7.79 20.12 7.69
CA PRO A 247 6.99 19.87 6.50
C PRO A 247 7.81 20.26 5.27
N PRO A 248 7.94 19.40 4.24
CA PRO A 248 8.48 19.89 2.98
C PRO A 248 7.62 21.07 2.52
N PRO A 249 8.22 22.08 1.86
CA PRO A 249 7.48 23.23 1.37
C PRO A 249 6.31 22.73 0.52
N THR A 250 5.15 23.37 0.71
CA THR A 250 3.91 23.10 -0.02
C THR A 250 4.17 23.30 -1.51
N ILE A 251 4.44 22.22 -2.23
CA ILE A 251 4.48 22.26 -3.69
C ILE A 251 3.02 22.19 -4.11
N LEU A 252 2.53 23.27 -4.71
CA LEU A 252 1.26 23.33 -5.44
C LEU A 252 1.37 22.42 -6.66
N SER A 253 1.30 21.11 -6.44
CA SER A 253 1.27 20.13 -7.50
C SER A 253 -0.16 19.97 -8.01
N PRO A 254 -0.39 20.00 -9.32
CA PRO A 254 -1.70 19.65 -9.88
C PRO A 254 -2.11 18.27 -9.40
N LEU A 255 -3.42 18.03 -9.29
CA LEU A 255 -3.97 16.77 -8.76
C LEU A 255 -3.43 15.51 -9.47
N SER A 256 -3.01 15.64 -10.73
CA SER A 256 -2.38 14.58 -11.52
C SER A 256 -0.98 14.17 -11.06
N GLU A 257 -0.30 14.99 -10.25
CA GLU A 257 1.04 14.72 -9.68
C GLU A 257 0.97 14.15 -8.25
N LEU A 258 -0.24 14.05 -7.68
CA LEU A 258 -0.44 13.49 -6.35
C LEU A 258 -0.34 11.96 -6.40
N SER A 259 0.45 11.39 -5.50
CA SER A 259 0.58 9.93 -5.39
C SER A 259 -0.68 9.32 -4.80
N GLU A 260 -1.19 8.28 -5.45
CA GLU A 260 -2.20 7.39 -4.88
C GLU A 260 -1.58 6.30 -3.98
N SER A 261 -0.24 6.23 -3.90
CA SER A 261 0.49 5.22 -3.11
C SER A 261 1.07 5.77 -1.80
N LEU A 262 0.94 7.08 -1.56
CA LEU A 262 1.56 7.79 -0.43
C LEU A 262 0.61 8.85 0.15
N PHE A 263 0.52 8.93 1.48
CA PHE A 263 -0.12 10.06 2.16
C PHE A 263 0.57 10.37 3.49
N ARG A 264 0.25 11.53 4.06
CA ARG A 264 0.76 11.94 5.38
C ARG A 264 -0.38 12.25 6.33
N LEU A 265 -0.18 11.86 7.59
CA LEU A 265 -1.00 12.29 8.70
C LEU A 265 -0.18 13.21 9.59
N ARG A 266 -0.71 14.41 9.81
CA ARG A 266 -0.15 15.40 10.71
C ARG A 266 -1.01 15.46 11.96
N ARG A 267 -0.39 15.25 13.11
CA ARG A 267 -0.99 15.42 14.42
C ARG A 267 -0.34 16.60 15.11
N TRP A 268 -1.14 17.56 15.55
CA TRP A 268 -0.66 18.74 16.26
C TRP A 268 -1.62 19.07 17.38
N ALA A 269 -1.09 19.60 18.47
CA ALA A 269 -1.90 20.08 19.58
C ALA A 269 -2.04 21.60 19.49
N SER A 270 -3.06 22.13 20.17
CA SER A 270 -3.18 23.57 20.31
C SER A 270 -1.90 24.18 20.90
N PRO A 271 -1.56 25.44 20.56
CA PRO A 271 -0.34 26.08 21.03
C PRO A 271 -0.16 26.02 22.55
N GLU A 272 -1.26 26.00 23.32
CA GLU A 272 -1.21 25.93 24.79
C GLU A 272 -0.62 24.63 25.33
N LEU A 273 -0.72 23.52 24.58
CA LEU A 273 -0.23 22.21 25.01
C LEU A 273 1.27 21.98 24.75
N MET A 274 1.92 22.86 23.97
CA MET A 274 3.37 22.79 23.64
C MET A 274 3.84 21.40 23.17
N LEU A 275 2.95 20.60 22.58
CA LEU A 275 3.29 19.28 22.05
C LEU A 275 3.94 19.42 20.67
N PRO A 276 4.94 18.57 20.35
CA PRO A 276 5.58 18.59 19.04
C PRO A 276 4.57 18.22 17.95
N GLN A 277 4.66 18.90 16.81
CA GLN A 277 3.95 18.47 15.61
C GLN A 277 4.58 17.16 15.12
N VAL A 278 3.77 16.13 14.96
CA VAL A 278 4.22 14.84 14.45
C VAL A 278 3.62 14.64 13.07
N CYS A 279 4.47 14.38 12.09
CA CYS A 279 4.08 14.00 10.74
C CYS A 279 4.49 12.56 10.50
N VAL A 280 3.53 11.71 10.13
CA VAL A 280 3.77 10.31 9.78
C VAL A 280 3.44 10.14 8.31
N THR A 281 4.37 9.54 7.56
CA THR A 281 4.20 9.22 6.15
C THR A 281 3.80 7.76 6.01
N PHE A 282 2.73 7.51 5.27
CA PHE A 282 2.21 6.20 4.96
C PHE A 282 2.51 5.81 3.51
N SER A 283 2.73 4.54 3.30
CA SER A 283 2.84 3.91 1.98
C SER A 283 1.99 2.65 1.91
N THR A 284 1.52 2.32 0.72
CA THR A 284 0.85 1.05 0.44
C THR A 284 1.85 -0.01 -0.02
N LEU A 285 1.44 -1.28 0.09
CA LEU A 285 2.08 -2.41 -0.58
C LEU A 285 1.31 -2.76 -1.86
N ASP A 286 2.02 -3.20 -2.89
CA ASP A 286 1.38 -3.82 -4.06
C ASP A 286 0.76 -5.17 -3.65
N PRO A 287 -0.51 -5.46 -4.00
CA PRO A 287 -1.14 -6.75 -3.74
C PRO A 287 -0.31 -7.98 -4.10
N VAL A 288 0.49 -7.91 -5.16
CA VAL A 288 1.36 -9.03 -5.57
C VAL A 288 2.38 -9.41 -4.49
N LEU A 289 2.79 -8.47 -3.64
CA LEU A 289 3.80 -8.67 -2.61
C LEU A 289 3.30 -9.43 -1.39
N TYR A 290 1.98 -9.40 -1.13
CA TYR A 290 1.39 -10.02 0.05
C TYR A 290 0.32 -11.07 -0.25
N THR A 291 0.06 -11.36 -1.53
CA THR A 291 -0.87 -12.42 -1.93
C THR A 291 -0.09 -13.71 -2.21
N PRO A 292 -0.28 -14.78 -1.41
CA PRO A 292 0.37 -16.06 -1.68
C PRO A 292 -0.15 -16.67 -2.98
N THR A 293 0.72 -17.40 -3.68
CA THR A 293 0.36 -18.20 -4.85
C THR A 293 0.84 -19.63 -4.66
N THR A 294 0.46 -20.53 -5.57
CA THR A 294 0.99 -21.91 -5.58
C THR A 294 2.51 -21.94 -5.68
N ASP A 295 3.10 -21.04 -6.45
CA ASP A 295 4.55 -20.95 -6.66
C ASP A 295 5.26 -20.16 -5.57
N LYS A 296 4.53 -19.29 -4.86
CA LYS A 296 5.03 -18.45 -3.78
C LYS A 296 4.17 -18.62 -2.52
N PRO A 297 4.09 -19.83 -1.94
CA PRO A 297 3.16 -20.12 -0.86
C PRO A 297 3.49 -19.35 0.41
N TYR A 298 4.76 -18.97 0.67
CA TYR A 298 5.15 -18.25 1.88
C TYR A 298 5.05 -16.72 1.73
N GLN A 299 4.78 -16.21 0.53
CA GLN A 299 4.66 -14.78 0.27
C GLN A 299 3.46 -14.18 0.99
N GLY A 300 3.65 -13.14 1.80
CA GLY A 300 2.55 -12.57 2.59
C GLY A 300 2.98 -11.59 3.67
N ILE A 301 1.97 -11.08 4.38
CA ILE A 301 2.18 -10.40 5.66
C ILE A 301 2.07 -11.44 6.77
N TRP A 302 3.06 -11.42 7.66
CA TRP A 302 3.20 -12.35 8.77
C TRP A 302 3.33 -11.58 10.08
N VAL A 303 2.93 -12.20 11.17
CA VAL A 303 3.17 -11.74 12.53
C VAL A 303 4.12 -12.70 13.22
N GLY A 304 5.07 -12.18 13.99
CA GLY A 304 6.06 -12.96 14.71
C GLY A 304 6.23 -12.56 16.16
N ASP A 305 6.68 -13.51 16.96
CA ASP A 305 7.04 -13.28 18.37
C ASP A 305 8.51 -12.88 18.54
N TYR A 306 8.75 -11.67 19.03
CA TYR A 306 10.07 -11.12 19.38
C TYR A 306 10.26 -10.92 20.89
N SER A 307 9.70 -11.83 21.70
CA SER A 307 10.00 -11.98 23.13
C SER A 307 9.75 -10.72 23.97
N THR A 308 10.75 -9.97 24.38
CA THR A 308 10.52 -8.75 25.18
C THR A 308 9.99 -7.58 24.35
N HIS A 309 10.12 -7.64 23.02
CA HIS A 309 9.68 -6.58 22.10
C HIS A 309 8.21 -6.73 21.68
N GLY A 310 7.61 -7.91 21.91
CA GLY A 310 6.21 -8.18 21.62
C GLY A 310 6.00 -8.82 20.23
N CYS A 311 4.82 -8.59 19.68
CA CYS A 311 4.47 -9.07 18.34
C CYS A 311 4.82 -8.04 17.29
N GLU A 312 5.37 -8.49 16.17
CA GLU A 312 5.73 -7.61 15.06
C GLU A 312 5.30 -8.18 13.72
N PHE A 313 4.90 -7.29 12.82
CA PHE A 313 4.48 -7.60 11.47
C PHE A 313 5.65 -7.50 10.49
N MET A 314 5.75 -8.45 9.58
CA MET A 314 6.75 -8.51 8.53
C MET A 314 6.14 -8.88 7.19
N LEU A 315 6.72 -8.35 6.12
CA LEU A 315 6.47 -8.74 4.75
C LEU A 315 7.46 -9.85 4.39
N VAL A 316 6.94 -11.06 4.18
CA VAL A 316 7.73 -12.19 3.70
C VAL A 316 7.65 -12.22 2.17
N LEU A 317 8.81 -12.09 1.53
CA LEU A 317 8.98 -12.08 0.09
C LEU A 317 9.61 -13.40 -0.35
N GLN A 318 8.93 -14.13 -1.23
CA GLN A 318 9.45 -15.33 -1.87
C GLN A 318 9.89 -14.98 -3.28
N LYS A 319 11.21 -14.87 -3.46
CA LYS A 319 11.82 -14.46 -4.74
C LYS A 319 11.94 -15.68 -5.66
N GLU A 320 11.85 -15.42 -6.95
CA GLU A 320 12.17 -16.44 -7.94
C GLU A 320 13.67 -16.76 -7.91
N THR A 321 14.00 -18.02 -8.11
CA THR A 321 15.37 -18.44 -8.32
C THR A 321 15.82 -17.90 -9.67
N THR A 322 16.55 -16.77 -9.68
CA THR A 322 17.30 -16.38 -10.87
C THR A 322 18.42 -17.40 -11.02
N VAL A 323 18.18 -18.43 -11.83
CA VAL A 323 19.27 -19.24 -12.38
C VAL A 323 20.02 -18.27 -13.30
N SER A 324 21.05 -17.61 -12.76
CA SER A 324 21.93 -16.76 -13.55
C SER A 324 22.55 -17.65 -14.63
N ALA A 325 22.00 -17.58 -15.84
CA ALA A 325 22.58 -18.17 -17.04
C ALA A 325 23.78 -17.32 -17.45
N HIS A 326 24.84 -17.34 -16.66
CA HIS A 326 26.18 -16.91 -17.07
C HIS A 326 27.09 -18.11 -16.87
N GLY A 327 27.36 -18.79 -17.99
CA GLY A 327 28.33 -19.87 -18.03
C GLY A 327 29.72 -19.31 -17.76
N ASP A 328 30.29 -19.70 -16.63
CA ASP A 328 31.74 -19.77 -16.48
C ASP A 328 32.20 -21.07 -17.14
N GLU A 329 32.40 -21.02 -18.46
CA GLU A 329 33.33 -21.93 -19.12
C GLU A 329 34.75 -21.55 -18.66
N ASN A 330 35.20 -22.11 -17.55
CA ASN A 330 36.60 -22.50 -17.31
C ASN A 330 36.78 -23.00 -15.87
N GLU A 331 36.63 -24.31 -15.67
CA GLU A 331 37.63 -25.05 -14.90
C GLU A 331 37.56 -26.54 -15.26
N SER A 332 38.53 -26.95 -16.07
CA SER A 332 38.74 -28.33 -16.50
C SER A 332 39.51 -29.13 -15.44
N GLN A 333 38.91 -30.27 -15.08
CA GLN A 333 39.51 -31.56 -14.66
C GLN A 333 40.19 -31.67 -13.28
N ILE A 334 39.70 -32.62 -12.45
CA ILE A 334 40.35 -33.92 -12.19
C ILE A 334 39.49 -34.84 -11.26
N THR A 335 39.12 -36.00 -11.83
CA THR A 335 38.86 -37.37 -11.29
C THR A 335 37.73 -37.70 -10.31
N ASP A 336 36.74 -38.44 -10.86
CA ASP A 336 36.22 -39.77 -10.49
C ASP A 336 36.22 -40.21 -9.00
N THR A 337 35.01 -40.37 -8.44
CA THR A 337 34.48 -41.71 -8.06
C THR A 337 32.99 -41.62 -7.75
N GLN A 338 32.30 -42.68 -8.13
CA GLN A 338 30.85 -42.84 -8.22
C GLN A 338 30.19 -42.85 -6.84
N ASP A 339 29.16 -42.02 -6.68
CA ASP A 339 27.94 -42.28 -5.89
C ASP A 339 26.93 -41.21 -6.30
N GLU A 340 26.51 -41.24 -7.57
CA GLU A 340 25.34 -40.49 -8.03
C GLU A 340 24.08 -41.20 -7.50
N VAL A 341 23.72 -40.88 -6.26
CA VAL A 341 22.34 -41.05 -5.81
C VAL A 341 21.54 -40.01 -6.59
N GLU A 342 20.86 -40.46 -7.66
CA GLU A 342 19.79 -39.72 -8.33
C GLU A 342 18.82 -39.19 -7.26
N HIS A 343 19.05 -37.96 -6.80
CA HIS A 343 18.08 -37.26 -5.98
C HIS A 343 16.95 -36.89 -6.92
N ASP A 344 15.83 -37.56 -6.70
CA ASP A 344 14.53 -37.39 -7.32
C ASP A 344 14.13 -35.90 -7.29
N ASN A 345 14.58 -35.14 -8.30
CA ASN A 345 14.46 -33.68 -8.40
C ASN A 345 13.05 -33.28 -8.89
N GLN A 346 12.02 -33.81 -8.25
CA GLN A 346 10.71 -33.17 -8.23
C GLN A 346 10.66 -32.26 -7.01
N GLU A 347 11.37 -31.14 -7.08
CA GLU A 347 11.16 -30.07 -6.10
C GLU A 347 9.68 -29.68 -6.15
N ALA A 348 8.96 -29.92 -5.06
CA ALA A 348 7.55 -29.62 -4.98
C ALA A 348 7.33 -28.12 -5.24
N ILE A 349 6.34 -27.82 -6.08
CA ILE A 349 5.96 -26.46 -6.46
C ILE A 349 5.85 -25.58 -5.19
N GLY A 350 6.51 -24.43 -5.21
CA GLY A 350 6.50 -23.48 -4.10
C GLY A 350 7.53 -23.72 -2.98
N GLN A 351 8.33 -24.79 -3.05
CA GLN A 351 9.39 -25.09 -2.08
C GLN A 351 10.79 -24.74 -2.60
N GLN A 352 10.95 -23.62 -3.30
CA GLN A 352 12.23 -23.20 -3.86
C GLN A 352 12.43 -21.69 -3.76
N GLY A 353 13.70 -21.28 -3.86
CA GLY A 353 14.10 -19.88 -3.99
C GLY A 353 14.33 -19.16 -2.67
N PRO A 354 14.79 -17.89 -2.72
CA PRO A 354 15.07 -17.12 -1.52
C PRO A 354 13.80 -16.69 -0.80
N LEU A 355 13.85 -16.71 0.54
CA LEU A 355 12.81 -16.19 1.41
C LEU A 355 13.38 -15.08 2.29
N GLN A 356 12.79 -13.88 2.25
CA GLN A 356 13.24 -12.71 3.00
C GLN A 356 12.08 -12.11 3.79
N ALA A 357 12.26 -11.91 5.09
CA ALA A 357 11.27 -11.27 5.94
C ALA A 357 11.70 -9.84 6.27
N VAL A 358 11.03 -8.84 5.70
CA VAL A 358 11.28 -7.42 5.98
C VAL A 358 10.28 -6.93 7.02
N LYS A 359 10.76 -6.33 8.11
CA LYS A 359 9.91 -5.81 9.19
C LYS A 359 9.04 -4.64 8.68
N LEU A 360 7.72 -4.77 8.75
CA LEU A 360 6.77 -3.67 8.53
C LEU A 360 6.56 -2.87 9.82
N THR A 361 6.57 -3.59 10.94
CA THR A 361 6.79 -3.02 12.27
C THR A 361 8.06 -3.63 12.86
N GLY A 362 8.74 -2.92 13.74
CA GLY A 362 9.94 -3.42 14.38
C GLY A 362 10.15 -2.86 15.78
N ASP A 363 11.40 -2.84 16.19
CA ASP A 363 11.79 -2.46 17.54
C ASP A 363 13.08 -1.60 17.52
N HIS A 364 13.59 -1.22 18.69
CA HIS A 364 14.78 -0.37 18.79
C HIS A 364 16.10 -1.10 18.48
N ASN A 365 16.11 -2.41 18.53
CA ASN A 365 17.22 -3.26 18.12
C ASN A 365 17.14 -3.48 16.62
N VAL A 366 16.11 -4.13 16.08
CA VAL A 366 15.93 -4.33 14.64
C VAL A 366 14.69 -3.57 14.18
N PRO A 367 14.87 -2.36 13.61
CA PRO A 367 13.75 -1.48 13.28
C PRO A 367 12.99 -1.91 12.03
N ARG A 368 11.80 -1.35 11.85
CA ARG A 368 11.03 -1.45 10.62
C ARG A 368 11.91 -1.13 9.40
N GLY A 369 11.63 -1.79 8.29
CA GLY A 369 12.41 -1.71 7.06
C GLY A 369 13.65 -2.61 7.07
N GLN A 370 14.11 -3.10 8.21
CA GLN A 370 15.21 -4.07 8.24
C GLN A 370 14.69 -5.48 7.98
N LEU A 371 15.58 -6.34 7.46
CA LEU A 371 15.31 -7.76 7.45
C LEU A 371 15.27 -8.27 8.89
N SER A 372 14.32 -9.14 9.20
CA SER A 372 14.35 -9.98 10.39
C SER A 372 15.16 -11.24 10.14
N PHE A 373 14.93 -11.88 9.00
CA PHE A 373 15.67 -13.07 8.59
C PHE A 373 15.73 -13.20 7.06
N ALA A 374 16.68 -13.98 6.59
CA ALA A 374 16.81 -14.36 5.20
C ALA A 374 17.26 -15.82 5.05
N ALA A 375 16.52 -16.60 4.29
CA ALA A 375 16.94 -17.90 3.76
C ALA A 375 17.32 -17.72 2.29
N GLN A 376 18.53 -18.12 1.90
CA GLN A 376 19.00 -17.96 0.52
C GLN A 376 18.30 -18.91 -0.46
N ASP A 377 17.90 -20.07 0.03
CA ASP A 377 17.14 -21.07 -0.73
C ASP A 377 16.30 -21.88 0.26
N ILE A 378 15.02 -22.10 -0.04
CA ILE A 378 14.15 -23.01 0.71
C ILE A 378 14.00 -24.40 0.04
N GLY A 379 14.62 -24.56 -1.15
CA GLY A 379 14.73 -25.80 -1.91
C GLY A 379 15.81 -26.73 -1.40
N SER A 380 16.19 -27.69 -2.24
CA SER A 380 17.16 -28.75 -1.90
C SER A 380 18.51 -28.20 -1.40
N ARG A 381 19.03 -27.13 -2.02
CA ARG A 381 20.32 -26.51 -1.63
C ARG A 381 20.30 -25.88 -0.24
N GLY A 382 19.15 -25.40 0.20
CA GLY A 382 18.96 -24.81 1.52
C GLY A 382 18.59 -25.83 2.60
N LEU A 383 18.13 -27.01 2.21
CA LEU A 383 17.63 -28.04 3.11
C LEU A 383 18.74 -28.55 4.04
N ILE A 384 18.45 -28.56 5.33
CA ILE A 384 19.26 -29.20 6.37
C ILE A 384 18.71 -30.60 6.66
N GLY A 385 17.39 -30.73 6.69
CA GLY A 385 16.70 -31.99 6.91
C GLY A 385 15.20 -31.81 7.06
N VAL A 386 14.53 -32.92 7.36
CA VAL A 386 13.11 -32.95 7.69
C VAL A 386 12.98 -33.31 9.17
N GLY A 387 12.18 -32.56 9.92
CA GLY A 387 12.00 -32.81 11.34
C GLY A 387 11.43 -34.21 11.59
N THR A 388 12.03 -34.94 12.52
CA THR A 388 11.63 -36.31 12.88
C THR A 388 10.99 -36.40 14.26
N GLU A 389 10.95 -35.29 14.99
CA GLU A 389 10.51 -35.21 16.38
C GLU A 389 9.54 -34.06 16.58
N GLU A 390 8.65 -34.22 17.56
CA GLU A 390 7.72 -33.17 17.97
C GLU A 390 8.50 -31.94 18.50
N PRO A 391 8.02 -30.70 18.23
CA PRO A 391 6.77 -30.36 17.53
C PRO A 391 6.93 -30.17 16.00
N PHE A 392 8.04 -30.61 15.40
CA PHE A 392 8.41 -30.27 14.01
C PHE A 392 8.40 -31.48 13.07
N VAL A 393 7.70 -32.57 13.42
CA VAL A 393 7.63 -33.78 12.59
C VAL A 393 7.14 -33.44 11.18
N GLY A 394 7.90 -33.84 10.17
CA GLY A 394 7.59 -33.62 8.76
C GLY A 394 7.91 -32.21 8.22
N ALA A 395 8.27 -31.25 9.08
CA ALA A 395 8.60 -29.90 8.65
C ALA A 395 9.98 -29.85 7.98
N ARG A 396 10.10 -29.09 6.89
CA ARG A 396 11.39 -28.85 6.23
C ARG A 396 12.18 -27.83 7.04
N ILE A 397 13.41 -28.17 7.39
CA ILE A 397 14.33 -27.29 8.12
C ILE A 397 15.38 -26.81 7.13
N VAL A 398 15.49 -25.50 6.92
CA VAL A 398 16.38 -24.88 5.94
C VAL A 398 17.36 -23.91 6.60
N ARG A 399 18.51 -23.71 5.97
CA ARG A 399 19.51 -22.72 6.39
C ARG A 399 18.92 -21.33 6.33
N CYS A 400 19.08 -20.58 7.40
CA CYS A 400 18.61 -19.21 7.50
C CYS A 400 19.67 -18.37 8.23
N ARG A 401 19.52 -17.05 8.13
CA ARG A 401 20.25 -16.10 8.96
C ARG A 401 19.27 -15.13 9.56
N GLY A 402 19.34 -14.98 10.87
CA GLY A 402 18.57 -14.01 11.64
C GLY A 402 19.36 -12.73 11.84
N HIS A 403 18.71 -11.59 11.68
CA HIS A 403 19.31 -10.29 11.88
C HIS A 403 19.15 -9.86 13.34
N VAL A 404 20.25 -9.46 13.96
CA VAL A 404 20.28 -9.04 15.36
C VAL A 404 21.11 -7.77 15.48
N ALA A 405 20.81 -6.95 16.49
CA ALA A 405 21.57 -5.74 16.77
C ALA A 405 21.45 -5.32 18.23
N GLY A 406 22.40 -4.51 18.69
CA GLY A 406 22.29 -3.78 19.94
C GLY A 406 21.25 -2.66 19.90
N LEU A 407 20.95 -2.08 21.06
CA LEU A 407 19.95 -1.00 21.19
C LEU A 407 20.31 0.20 20.28
N GLY A 408 19.32 0.66 19.52
CA GLY A 408 19.46 1.72 18.53
C GLY A 408 20.03 1.23 17.21
N PHE A 409 19.81 -0.05 16.87
CA PHE A 409 20.35 -0.73 15.69
C PHE A 409 21.87 -0.58 15.56
N ARG A 410 22.59 -0.75 16.67
CA ARG A 410 24.06 -0.63 16.72
C ARG A 410 24.71 -1.99 16.58
N ASP A 411 25.84 -2.02 15.90
CA ASP A 411 26.64 -3.23 15.69
C ASP A 411 25.78 -4.40 15.15
N ASP A 412 24.95 -4.09 14.15
CA ASP A 412 24.06 -5.07 13.55
C ASP A 412 24.85 -6.18 12.85
N THR A 413 24.32 -7.39 12.93
CA THR A 413 24.93 -8.57 12.32
C THR A 413 23.91 -9.65 12.05
N TYR A 414 24.28 -10.60 11.20
CA TYR A 414 23.50 -11.79 10.92
C TYR A 414 24.11 -12.98 11.63
N ILE A 415 23.30 -13.68 12.44
CA ILE A 415 23.68 -14.94 13.08
C ILE A 415 23.07 -16.12 12.33
N ASP A 416 23.78 -17.25 12.33
CA ASP A 416 23.29 -18.45 11.68
C ASP A 416 22.09 -19.04 12.45
N SER A 417 21.03 -19.35 11.71
CA SER A 417 19.77 -19.82 12.25
C SER A 417 19.15 -20.89 11.34
N GLN A 418 18.01 -21.43 11.75
CA GLN A 418 17.26 -22.37 10.92
C GLN A 418 15.81 -21.94 10.82
N LEU A 419 15.29 -21.90 9.60
CA LEU A 419 13.88 -21.69 9.36
C LEU A 419 13.20 -23.05 9.22
N ILE A 420 12.12 -23.25 9.96
CA ILE A 420 11.35 -24.49 10.03
C ILE A 420 10.01 -24.20 9.35
N LEU A 421 9.82 -24.79 8.17
CA LEU A 421 8.65 -24.60 7.33
C LEU A 421 7.59 -25.65 7.71
N ILE A 422 6.68 -25.27 8.62
CA ILE A 422 5.67 -26.17 9.18
C ILE A 422 4.47 -26.27 8.23
N SER A 423 3.99 -25.13 7.73
CA SER A 423 2.96 -25.04 6.69
C SER A 423 3.04 -23.69 5.96
N PRO A 424 2.31 -23.48 4.85
CA PRO A 424 2.23 -22.18 4.20
C PRO A 424 1.80 -21.03 5.12
N ASP A 425 1.12 -21.29 6.23
CA ASP A 425 0.60 -20.25 7.15
C ASP A 425 1.27 -20.28 8.54
N TYR A 426 2.27 -21.15 8.72
CA TYR A 426 2.96 -21.33 9.98
C TYR A 426 4.42 -21.69 9.79
N MET A 427 5.31 -20.87 10.35
CA MET A 427 6.74 -21.11 10.34
C MET A 427 7.29 -20.99 11.77
N ALA A 428 8.42 -21.64 12.01
CA ALA A 428 9.24 -21.41 13.19
C ALA A 428 10.67 -21.04 12.80
N HIS A 429 11.38 -20.37 13.68
CA HIS A 429 12.74 -19.91 13.45
C HIS A 429 13.57 -20.16 14.70
N TYR A 430 14.54 -21.05 14.53
CA TYR A 430 15.44 -21.47 15.57
C TYR A 430 16.70 -20.61 15.55
N TRP A 431 16.83 -19.77 16.57
CA TRP A 431 17.96 -18.90 16.85
C TRP A 431 19.01 -19.68 17.66
N LYS A 432 19.92 -20.38 16.95
CA LYS A 432 20.85 -21.34 17.56
C LYS A 432 21.67 -20.76 18.71
N GLU A 433 22.29 -19.61 18.49
CA GLU A 433 23.16 -18.96 19.48
C GLU A 433 22.38 -18.47 20.71
N MET A 434 21.07 -18.29 20.59
CA MET A 434 20.19 -17.83 21.67
C MET A 434 19.45 -18.97 22.36
N GLY A 435 19.51 -20.21 21.84
CA GLY A 435 18.77 -21.34 22.37
C GLY A 435 17.25 -21.12 22.37
N HIS A 436 16.71 -20.41 21.36
CA HIS A 436 15.32 -19.97 21.35
C HIS A 436 14.63 -20.25 20.00
N VAL A 437 13.37 -20.65 20.03
CA VAL A 437 12.52 -20.76 18.83
C VAL A 437 11.42 -19.71 18.87
N SER A 438 11.39 -18.86 17.84
CA SER A 438 10.28 -17.97 17.56
C SER A 438 9.33 -18.61 16.54
N TYR A 439 8.04 -18.27 16.61
CA TYR A 439 7.05 -18.70 15.64
C TYR A 439 6.48 -17.51 14.87
N TYR A 440 5.98 -17.80 13.67
CA TYR A 440 5.35 -16.84 12.78
C TYR A 440 4.03 -17.39 12.24
N ARG A 441 2.99 -16.55 12.23
CA ARG A 441 1.68 -16.84 11.65
C ARG A 441 1.40 -15.89 10.50
N ARG A 442 0.80 -16.39 9.43
CA ARG A 442 0.29 -15.52 8.36
C ARG A 442 -0.87 -14.69 8.89
N VAL A 443 -0.91 -13.40 8.53
CA VAL A 443 -2.04 -12.53 8.86
C VAL A 443 -3.19 -12.77 7.88
N ASP A 444 -4.38 -13.07 8.41
CA ASP A 444 -5.61 -13.14 7.63
C ASP A 444 -6.16 -11.72 7.37
N LEU A 445 -5.75 -11.16 6.23
CA LEU A 445 -6.12 -9.80 5.84
C LEU A 445 -7.61 -9.67 5.49
N ASP A 446 -8.22 -10.72 4.95
CA ASP A 446 -9.63 -10.71 4.58
C ASP A 446 -10.50 -10.70 5.85
N ALA A 447 -10.13 -11.46 6.88
CA ALA A 447 -10.79 -11.39 8.18
C ALA A 447 -10.71 -9.98 8.80
N LEU A 448 -9.57 -9.29 8.68
CA LEU A 448 -9.41 -7.92 9.18
C LEU A 448 -10.29 -6.92 8.40
N LEU A 449 -10.36 -7.03 7.08
CA LEU A 449 -11.17 -6.14 6.24
C LEU A 449 -12.67 -6.24 6.53
N HIS A 450 -13.14 -7.44 6.86
CA HIS A 450 -14.54 -7.75 7.16
C HIS A 450 -14.85 -7.78 8.66
N SER A 451 -13.89 -7.42 9.51
CA SER A 451 -14.12 -7.27 10.95
C SER A 451 -15.28 -6.29 11.19
N PRO A 452 -16.16 -6.53 12.18
CA PRO A 452 -17.28 -5.64 12.47
C PRO A 452 -16.87 -4.21 12.85
#